data_AF-A0A2G2I4V5-F1
#
_entry.id   AF-A0A2G2I4V5-F1
#
_cell.length_a   1.000
_cell.length_b   1.000
_cell.length_c   1.000
_cell.angle_alpha   90.00
_cell.angle_beta   90.00
_cell.angle_gamma   90.00
#
_symmetry.space_group_name_H-M   'P 1'
#
loop_
_entity.id
_entity.type
_entity.pdbx_description
1 polymer ?
#
loop_
_entity_poly.entity_id
_entity_poly.type
_entity_poly.pdbx_seq_one_letter_code
_entity_poly.pdbx_strand_id
1 'polypeptide(L)'
;MKITPEDYAILESAIKSTIARTGLSIDNYTSLGLTAKRYRWDMLEKSGIRIGNGIEDDVNIYAYANKIHLDTALRKITKTK
;
A
#
# COMPACT_ATOMS: atom_id res chain seq x y z
N MET A 1 -9.69 -4.43 -10.29
CA MET A 1 -8.45 -4.57 -9.49
C MET A 1 -7.98 -5.99 -9.67
N LYS A 2 -6.75 -6.23 -10.18
CA LYS A 2 -6.19 -7.58 -10.36
C LYS A 2 -5.31 -7.97 -9.17
N ILE A 3 -5.88 -7.92 -7.97
CA ILE A 3 -5.28 -8.39 -6.71
C ILE A 3 -6.32 -9.35 -6.14
N THR A 4 -5.90 -10.55 -5.73
CA THR A 4 -6.83 -11.51 -5.14
C THR A 4 -7.36 -10.99 -3.80
N PRO A 5 -8.54 -11.45 -3.33
CA PRO A 5 -9.03 -11.10 -2.00
C PRO A 5 -8.02 -11.43 -0.89
N GLU A 6 -7.30 -12.53 -1.02
CA GLU A 6 -6.30 -13.01 -0.07
C GLU A 6 -5.07 -12.08 -0.05
N ASP A 7 -4.51 -11.77 -1.22
CA ASP A 7 -3.41 -10.82 -1.37
C ASP A 7 -3.80 -9.42 -0.86
N TYR A 8 -5.05 -9.00 -1.13
CA TYR A 8 -5.57 -7.73 -0.64
C TYR A 8 -5.65 -7.69 0.89
N ALA A 9 -6.05 -8.80 1.53
CA ALA A 9 -6.12 -8.89 2.99
C ALA A 9 -4.74 -8.82 3.64
N ILE A 10 -3.73 -9.47 3.04
CA ILE A 10 -2.32 -9.39 3.48
C ILE A 10 -1.83 -7.94 3.37
N LEU A 11 -2.03 -7.32 2.21
CA LEU A 11 -1.68 -5.91 1.98
C LEU A 11 -2.39 -4.99 2.98
N GLU A 12 -3.69 -5.16 3.18
CA GLU A 12 -4.48 -4.34 4.10
C GLU A 12 -3.98 -4.46 5.54
N SER A 13 -3.71 -5.68 6.00
CA SER A 13 -3.19 -5.95 7.35
C SER A 13 -1.83 -5.28 7.56
N ALA A 14 -0.92 -5.43 6.60
CA ALA A 14 0.43 -4.87 6.69
C ALA A 14 0.43 -3.33 6.68
N ILE A 15 -0.37 -2.71 5.82
CA ILE A 15 -0.49 -1.25 5.74
C ILE A 15 -1.14 -0.70 7.01
N LYS A 16 -2.24 -1.29 7.51
CA LYS A 16 -2.88 -0.85 8.76
C LYS A 16 -1.93 -0.95 9.95
N SER A 17 -1.19 -2.06 10.06
CA SER A 17 -0.17 -2.26 11.08
C SER A 17 0.96 -1.21 10.99
N THR A 18 1.34 -0.83 9.77
CA THR A 18 2.37 0.20 9.53
C THR A 18 1.89 1.59 9.90
N ILE A 19 0.65 1.95 9.59
CA ILE A 19 0.04 3.21 10.01
C ILE A 19 0.02 3.27 11.54
N ALA A 20 -0.44 2.20 12.21
CA ALA A 20 -0.48 2.13 13.67
C ALA A 20 0.92 2.24 14.30
N ARG A 21 1.92 1.57 13.72
CA ARG A 21 3.32 1.59 14.21
C ARG A 21 4.01 2.94 14.00
N THR A 22 3.76 3.61 12.88
CA THR A 22 4.46 4.86 12.53
C THR A 22 3.78 6.10 13.08
N GLY A 23 2.47 6.05 13.35
CA GLY A 23 1.68 7.20 13.73
C GLY A 23 1.53 8.25 12.63
N LEU A 24 2.01 7.97 11.41
CA LEU A 24 1.94 8.89 10.28
C LEU A 24 0.54 8.87 9.67
N SER A 25 -0.05 10.05 9.51
CA SER A 25 -1.33 10.27 8.85
C SER A 25 -1.15 11.03 7.53
N ILE A 26 -2.21 11.05 6.72
CA ILE A 26 -2.26 11.90 5.53
C ILE A 26 -2.08 13.39 5.88
N ASP A 27 -2.54 13.83 7.05
CA ASP A 27 -2.43 15.23 7.50
C ASP A 27 -0.97 15.62 7.80
N ASN A 28 -0.17 14.68 8.32
CA ASN A 28 1.27 14.89 8.47
C ASN A 28 1.93 15.15 7.11
N TYR A 29 1.47 14.48 6.05
CA TYR A 29 2.02 14.65 4.71
C TYR A 29 1.54 15.94 4.06
N THR A 30 0.24 16.25 4.12
CA THR A 30 -0.32 17.45 3.49
C THR A 30 0.18 18.74 4.14
N SER A 31 0.42 18.74 5.46
CA SER A 31 1.02 19.90 6.15
C SER A 31 2.46 20.20 5.71
N LEU A 32 3.16 19.21 5.17
CA LEU A 32 4.50 19.35 4.56
C LEU A 32 4.44 19.61 3.04
N GLY A 33 3.26 19.82 2.47
CA GLY A 33 3.07 19.97 1.03
C GLY A 33 3.25 18.67 0.22
N LEU A 34 3.27 17.51 0.88
CA LEU A 34 3.39 16.21 0.24
C LEU A 34 2.02 15.69 -0.23
N THR A 35 2.05 14.80 -1.23
CA THR A 35 0.83 14.28 -1.86
C THR A 35 0.30 13.03 -1.16
N ALA A 36 -1.00 12.77 -1.29
CA ALA A 36 -1.61 11.52 -0.83
C ALA A 36 -1.00 10.28 -1.50
N LYS A 37 -0.53 10.41 -2.75
CA LYS A 37 0.23 9.36 -3.41
C LYS A 37 1.51 9.06 -2.65
N ARG A 38 2.28 10.08 -2.25
CA ARG A 38 3.51 9.86 -1.48
C ARG A 38 3.22 9.11 -0.18
N TYR A 39 2.20 9.54 0.57
CA TYR A 39 1.77 8.83 1.79
C TYR A 39 1.47 7.34 1.54
N ARG A 40 0.69 7.01 0.51
CA ARG A 40 0.36 5.62 0.15
C ARG A 40 1.60 4.76 -0.11
N TRP A 41 2.54 5.28 -0.90
CA TRP A 41 3.73 4.54 -1.29
C TRP A 41 4.75 4.43 -0.14
N ASP A 42 4.85 5.44 0.72
CA ASP A 42 5.70 5.38 1.90
C ASP A 42 5.15 4.39 2.95
N MET A 43 3.82 4.28 3.11
CA MET A 43 3.22 3.25 3.97
C MET A 43 3.50 1.85 3.45
N LEU A 44 3.46 1.68 2.12
CA LEU A 44 3.85 0.43 1.49
C LEU A 44 5.33 0.10 1.73
N GLU A 45 6.22 1.04 1.45
CA GLU A 45 7.67 0.85 1.65
C GLU A 45 7.99 0.50 3.12
N LYS A 46 7.41 1.25 4.07
CA LYS A 46 7.62 1.02 5.50
C LYS A 46 7.01 -0.29 6.00
N SER A 47 6.01 -0.85 5.30
CA SER A 47 5.41 -2.14 5.66
C SER A 47 6.35 -3.32 5.45
N GLY A 48 7.35 -3.17 4.58
CA GLY A 48 8.34 -4.21 4.32
C GLY A 48 7.80 -5.44 3.57
N ILE A 49 6.54 -5.42 3.13
CA ILE A 49 5.97 -6.52 2.35
C ILE A 49 6.63 -6.61 0.99
N ARG A 50 6.86 -7.83 0.53
CA ARG A 50 7.42 -8.12 -0.79
C ARG A 50 6.29 -8.23 -1.79
N ILE A 51 6.36 -7.40 -2.84
CA ILE A 51 5.39 -7.39 -3.94
C ILE A 51 6.10 -7.81 -5.21
N GLY A 52 5.60 -8.86 -5.85
CA GLY A 52 6.14 -9.34 -7.10
C GLY A 52 5.33 -10.48 -7.70
N ASN A 53 5.99 -11.26 -8.57
CA ASN A 53 5.42 -12.39 -9.30
C ASN A 53 6.27 -13.66 -9.08
N GLY A 54 6.98 -13.72 -7.96
CA GLY A 54 7.84 -14.83 -7.54
C GLY A 54 7.21 -15.69 -6.45
N ILE A 55 7.85 -16.82 -6.16
CA ILE A 55 7.40 -17.80 -5.16
C ILE A 55 7.60 -17.26 -3.72
N GLU A 56 8.42 -16.23 -3.53
CA GLU A 56 8.76 -15.64 -2.22
C GLU A 56 8.07 -14.29 -1.93
N ASP A 57 7.11 -13.87 -2.75
CA ASP A 57 6.40 -12.61 -2.55
C ASP A 57 5.20 -12.79 -1.62
N ASP A 58 5.01 -11.84 -0.69
CA ASP A 58 3.87 -11.83 0.25
C ASP A 58 2.55 -11.52 -0.47
N VAL A 59 2.64 -10.78 -1.58
CA VAL A 59 1.50 -10.35 -2.39
C VAL A 59 1.83 -10.55 -3.86
N ASN A 60 1.07 -11.42 -4.53
CA ASN A 60 1.28 -11.72 -5.94
C ASN A 60 0.55 -10.71 -6.83
N ILE A 61 1.30 -9.89 -7.58
CA ILE A 61 0.73 -8.93 -8.53
C ILE A 61 1.38 -9.08 -9.90
N TYR A 62 0.57 -9.35 -10.93
CA TYR A 62 1.02 -9.42 -12.32
C TYR A 62 1.81 -8.16 -12.72
N ALA A 63 3.03 -8.35 -13.23
CA ALA A 63 4.05 -7.32 -13.44
C ALA A 63 3.57 -6.03 -14.16
N TYR A 64 2.69 -6.16 -15.16
CA TYR A 64 2.17 -5.02 -15.93
C TYR A 64 0.93 -4.36 -15.30
N ALA A 65 0.26 -5.07 -14.39
CA ALA A 65 -0.92 -4.64 -13.66
C ALA A 65 -0.57 -3.96 -12.32
N ASN A 66 0.72 -4.03 -11.97
CA ASN A 66 1.27 -3.82 -10.64
C ASN A 66 0.96 -2.42 -10.07
N LYS A 67 1.45 -1.34 -10.69
CA LYS A 67 1.40 -0.01 -10.05
C LYS A 67 -0.01 0.60 -9.96
N ILE A 68 -0.86 0.39 -10.97
CA ILE A 68 -2.21 0.97 -10.99
C ILE A 68 -3.14 0.23 -10.03
N HIS A 69 -3.12 -1.11 -10.02
CA HIS A 69 -3.95 -1.87 -9.09
C HIS A 69 -3.47 -1.73 -7.66
N LEU A 70 -2.16 -1.63 -7.43
CA LEU A 70 -1.59 -1.36 -6.12
C LEU A 70 -1.97 0.03 -5.62
N ASP A 71 -1.83 1.10 -6.42
CA ASP A 71 -2.29 2.44 -6.00
C ASP A 71 -3.81 2.45 -5.75
N THR A 72 -4.59 1.70 -6.52
CA THR A 72 -6.04 1.55 -6.29
C THR A 72 -6.34 0.87 -4.94
N ALA A 73 -5.61 -0.20 -4.60
CA ALA A 73 -5.76 -0.88 -3.32
C ALA A 73 -5.31 0.01 -2.16
N LEU A 74 -4.14 0.66 -2.29
CA LEU A 74 -3.61 1.57 -1.29
C LEU A 74 -4.55 2.76 -1.04
N ARG A 75 -5.20 3.32 -2.08
CA ARG A 75 -6.24 4.36 -1.90
C ARG A 75 -7.39 3.89 -1.01
N LYS A 76 -7.88 2.68 -1.24
CA LYS A 76 -8.96 2.09 -0.42
C LYS A 76 -8.52 1.91 1.03
N ILE A 77 -7.34 1.33 1.25
CA ILE A 77 -6.82 1.04 2.60
C ILE A 77 -6.53 2.33 3.37
N THR A 78 -5.88 3.29 2.73
CA THR A 78 -5.49 4.57 3.34
C THR A 78 -6.62 5.61 3.39
N LYS A 79 -7.79 5.31 2.80
CA LYS A 79 -8.93 6.22 2.66
C LYS A 79 -8.54 7.56 2.01
N THR A 80 -7.69 7.52 1.00
CA THR A 80 -7.26 8.71 0.25
C THR A 80 -7.92 8.77 -1.13
N LYS A 81 -8.29 9.98 -1.59
CA LYS A 81 -8.84 10.21 -2.94
C LYS A 81 -7.83 9.90 -4.04
#